data_AF-A0A1Q3WDT8-F1
#
_entry.id   AF-A0A1Q3WDT8-F1
#
_cell.length_a   1.000
_cell.length_b   1.000
_cell.length_c   1.000
_cell.angle_alpha   90.00
_cell.angle_beta   90.00
_cell.angle_gamma   90.00
#
_symmetry.space_group_name_H-M   'P 1'
#
loop_
_entity.id
_entity.type
_entity.pdbx_description
1 polymer ?
#
loop_
_entity_poly.entity_id
_entity_poly.type
_entity_poly.pdbx_seq_one_letter_code
_entity_poly.pdbx_strand_id
1 'polypeptide(L)'
;MLLKQSIVLLLLSLGTSTFAQSPMKVANYAYGQPGTDTYEAFSFWVKNEKRATIDYTYGKDRKETPLQFVGKSQPGSKAGFMVQFPNHYTLYVTPLGNQLQVVDEQKKYRKTFSWQYEGPVNGVGTFCDVCAQDEKEAMRLIQQYYLK
;
A
#
# COMPACT_ATOMS: atom_id res chain seq x y z
N MET A 1 -58.14 -35.83 -32.24
CA MET A 1 -56.98 -35.08 -32.76
C MET A 1 -56.19 -34.55 -31.58
N LEU A 2 -54.97 -35.04 -31.43
CA LEU A 2 -54.07 -34.78 -30.30
C LEU A 2 -53.37 -33.42 -30.44
N LEU A 3 -53.27 -32.76 -29.28
CA LEU A 3 -52.40 -31.65 -28.85
C LEU A 3 -51.13 -31.39 -29.69
N LYS A 4 -50.78 -30.10 -29.82
CA LYS A 4 -49.40 -29.59 -29.87
C LYS A 4 -49.41 -28.12 -29.43
N GLN A 5 -49.30 -27.85 -28.13
CA GLN A 5 -48.05 -27.45 -27.43
C GLN A 5 -47.36 -26.23 -28.05
N SER A 6 -47.50 -25.08 -27.40
CA SER A 6 -46.58 -23.95 -27.52
C SER A 6 -45.98 -23.70 -26.14
N ILE A 7 -44.76 -24.20 -25.94
CA ILE A 7 -43.94 -23.96 -24.76
C ILE A 7 -43.31 -22.59 -24.93
N VAL A 8 -43.72 -21.62 -24.11
CA VAL A 8 -43.03 -20.34 -23.94
C VAL A 8 -41.88 -20.57 -22.96
N LEU A 9 -40.66 -20.68 -23.49
CA LEU A 9 -39.45 -20.82 -22.69
C LEU A 9 -38.98 -19.42 -22.25
N LEU A 10 -39.34 -19.02 -21.03
CA LEU A 10 -38.84 -17.79 -20.41
C LEU A 10 -37.44 -18.07 -19.84
N LEU A 11 -36.38 -17.76 -20.61
CA LEU A 11 -34.99 -17.82 -20.15
C LEU A 11 -34.73 -16.71 -19.12
N LEU A 12 -34.85 -17.05 -17.82
CA LEU A 12 -34.28 -16.25 -16.73
C LEU A 12 -32.75 -16.35 -16.79
N SER A 13 -32.11 -15.41 -17.49
CA SER A 13 -30.69 -15.13 -17.32
C SER A 13 -30.49 -14.42 -15.98
N LEU A 14 -30.36 -15.22 -14.92
CA LEU A 14 -29.78 -14.77 -13.65
C LEU A 14 -28.32 -14.40 -13.92
N GLY A 15 -28.10 -13.11 -14.21
CA GLY A 15 -26.76 -12.54 -14.27
C GLY A 15 -26.13 -12.69 -12.90
N THR A 16 -25.21 -13.64 -12.76
CA THR A 16 -24.29 -13.69 -11.62
C THR A 16 -23.36 -12.49 -11.76
N SER A 17 -23.76 -11.34 -11.24
CA SER A 17 -22.85 -10.25 -10.97
C SER A 17 -21.88 -10.74 -9.90
N THR A 18 -20.78 -11.34 -10.33
CA THR A 18 -19.60 -11.50 -9.48
C THR A 18 -19.21 -10.09 -9.07
N PHE A 19 -19.45 -9.75 -7.81
CA PHE A 19 -18.87 -8.56 -7.21
C PHE A 19 -17.35 -8.77 -7.27
N ALA A 20 -16.71 -8.28 -8.34
CA ALA A 20 -15.27 -8.25 -8.44
C ALA A 20 -14.78 -7.45 -7.23
N GLN A 21 -14.22 -8.16 -6.26
CA GLN A 21 -13.70 -7.55 -5.04
C GLN A 21 -12.63 -6.57 -5.50
N SER A 22 -12.90 -5.29 -5.27
CA SER A 22 -12.03 -4.16 -5.61
C SER A 22 -10.56 -4.49 -5.30
N PRO A 23 -9.64 -4.50 -6.28
CA PRO A 23 -8.25 -4.89 -6.03
C PRO A 23 -7.64 -3.91 -5.02
N MET A 24 -7.22 -4.47 -3.88
CA MET A 24 -6.52 -3.76 -2.82
C MET A 24 -5.10 -4.30 -2.74
N LYS A 25 -4.13 -3.40 -2.70
CA LYS A 25 -2.71 -3.72 -2.52
C LYS A 25 -2.07 -2.79 -1.51
N VAL A 26 -1.07 -3.28 -0.77
CA VAL A 26 -0.28 -2.49 0.17
C VAL A 26 1.21 -2.76 -0.01
N ALA A 27 2.00 -1.70 0.01
CA ALA A 27 3.46 -1.78 0.05
C ALA A 27 3.94 -1.35 1.44
N ASN A 28 4.57 -2.26 2.18
CA ASN A 28 5.09 -2.01 3.51
C ASN A 28 6.60 -1.79 3.48
N TYR A 29 7.06 -0.75 4.16
CA TYR A 29 8.46 -0.36 4.24
C TYR A 29 8.84 -0.07 5.69
N ALA A 30 9.87 -0.72 6.20
CA ALA A 30 10.28 -0.61 7.60
C ALA A 30 11.72 -0.14 7.79
N TYR A 31 11.94 0.44 8.95
CA TYR A 31 13.23 0.78 9.52
C TYR A 31 13.30 0.22 10.95
N GLY A 32 14.44 -0.36 11.31
CA GLY A 32 14.60 -1.02 12.62
C GLY A 32 13.93 -2.39 12.67
N GLN A 33 13.75 -2.90 13.89
CA GLN A 33 13.18 -4.23 14.14
C GLN A 33 11.85 -4.10 14.85
N PRO A 34 10.80 -4.84 14.45
CA PRO A 34 9.52 -4.77 15.14
C PRO A 34 9.66 -5.08 16.64
N GLY A 35 8.99 -4.29 17.49
CA GLY A 35 9.06 -4.43 18.95
C GLY A 35 10.22 -3.68 19.62
N THR A 36 10.96 -2.84 18.88
CA THR A 36 11.96 -1.92 19.45
C THR A 36 11.48 -0.47 19.41
N ASP A 37 12.05 0.38 20.27
CA ASP A 37 11.74 1.82 20.29
C ASP A 37 12.14 2.55 19.01
N THR A 38 13.03 1.95 18.22
CA THR A 38 13.51 2.47 16.93
C THR A 38 12.71 1.98 15.74
N TYR A 39 11.73 1.09 15.95
CA TYR A 39 10.89 0.59 14.87
C TYR A 39 10.06 1.70 14.26
N GLU A 40 10.09 1.78 12.93
CA GLU A 40 9.21 2.64 12.16
C GLU A 40 8.81 1.92 10.88
N ALA A 41 7.58 2.10 10.43
CA ALA A 41 7.11 1.55 9.17
C ALA A 41 6.11 2.46 8.48
N PHE A 42 6.12 2.42 7.15
CA PHE A 42 5.10 3.02 6.30
C PHE A 42 4.32 1.92 5.59
N SER A 43 3.00 2.06 5.55
CA SER A 43 2.09 1.24 4.76
C SER A 43 1.41 2.10 3.71
N PHE A 44 1.72 1.85 2.43
CA PHE A 44 1.18 2.60 1.30
C PHE A 44 0.06 1.81 0.63
N TRP A 45 -1.18 2.20 0.89
CA TRP A 45 -2.36 1.48 0.39
C TRP A 45 -2.83 1.99 -0.97
N VAL A 46 -3.13 1.04 -1.84
CA VAL A 46 -3.76 1.25 -3.15
C VAL A 46 -5.07 0.47 -3.17
N LYS A 47 -6.17 1.14 -3.51
CA LYS A 47 -7.50 0.53 -3.65
C LYS A 47 -8.10 0.97 -4.96
N ASN A 48 -8.56 0.02 -5.78
CA ASN A 48 -9.13 0.31 -7.10
C ASN A 48 -8.20 1.16 -7.97
N GLU A 49 -6.92 0.78 -8.02
CA GLU A 49 -5.88 1.48 -8.81
C GLU A 49 -5.76 2.97 -8.48
N LYS A 50 -6.11 3.34 -7.25
CA LYS A 50 -5.96 4.69 -6.72
C LYS A 50 -5.28 4.61 -5.37
N ARG A 51 -4.50 5.64 -5.06
CA ARG A 51 -4.00 5.85 -3.70
C ARG A 51 -5.17 5.88 -2.72
N ALA A 52 -5.03 5.14 -1.63
CA ALA A 52 -5.92 5.15 -0.48
C ALA A 52 -5.21 5.83 0.71
N THR A 53 -5.03 5.13 1.83
CA THR A 53 -4.35 5.65 3.02
C THR A 53 -2.84 5.49 2.95
N ILE A 54 -2.15 6.24 3.81
CA ILE A 54 -0.74 6.04 4.13
C ILE A 54 -0.70 5.96 5.65
N ASP A 55 -0.26 4.84 6.20
CA ASP A 55 -0.18 4.66 7.65
C ASP A 55 1.28 4.65 8.07
N TYR A 56 1.57 5.26 9.21
CA TYR A 56 2.90 5.24 9.81
C TYR A 56 2.84 4.62 11.19
N THR A 57 3.61 3.56 11.37
CA THR A 57 3.67 2.76 12.60
C THR A 57 5.03 2.97 13.26
N TYR A 58 5.07 3.18 14.58
CA TYR A 58 6.32 3.47 15.27
C TYR A 58 6.39 2.98 16.72
N GLY A 59 7.63 2.79 17.18
CA GLY A 59 7.98 2.43 18.54
C GLY A 59 7.67 0.96 18.88
N LYS A 60 8.06 0.58 20.10
CA LYS A 60 7.92 -0.78 20.62
C LYS A 60 6.48 -1.29 20.60
N ASP A 61 5.53 -0.40 20.94
CA ASP A 61 4.11 -0.72 21.03
C ASP A 61 3.38 -0.60 19.69
N ARG A 62 4.09 -0.35 18.58
CA ARG A 62 3.54 -0.21 17.22
C ARG A 62 2.38 0.79 17.18
N LYS A 63 2.59 1.99 17.73
CA LYS A 63 1.62 3.08 17.64
C LYS A 63 1.45 3.46 16.18
N GLU A 64 0.22 3.70 15.76
CA GLU A 64 -0.11 4.01 14.37
C GLU A 64 -0.64 5.44 14.25
N THR A 65 -0.27 6.12 13.17
CA THR A 65 -0.82 7.42 12.81
C THR A 65 -1.02 7.51 11.29
N PRO A 66 -2.21 7.93 10.82
CA PRO A 66 -2.44 8.13 9.40
C PRO A 66 -1.70 9.38 8.92
N LEU A 67 -1.16 9.30 7.72
CA LEU A 67 -0.47 10.39 7.03
C LEU A 67 -1.28 10.88 5.84
N GLN A 68 -1.18 12.17 5.59
CA GLN A 68 -1.72 12.77 4.38
C GLN A 68 -0.69 12.70 3.25
N PHE A 69 -1.13 12.32 2.04
CA PHE A 69 -0.35 12.59 0.83
C PHE A 69 -0.49 14.06 0.44
N VAL A 70 0.63 14.79 0.43
CA VAL A 70 0.63 16.24 0.12
C VAL A 70 0.76 16.47 -1.38
N GLY A 71 1.64 15.71 -2.04
CA GLY A 71 1.95 15.96 -3.45
C GLY A 71 3.26 15.34 -3.87
N LYS A 72 3.54 15.42 -5.17
CA LYS A 72 4.85 15.05 -5.72
C LYS A 72 5.90 16.07 -5.29
N SER A 73 7.15 15.65 -5.21
CA SER A 73 8.29 16.49 -4.87
C SER A 73 9.53 16.09 -5.66
N GLN A 74 10.51 16.98 -5.72
CA GLN A 74 11.81 16.69 -6.35
C GLN A 74 12.97 17.05 -5.43
N PRO A 75 13.08 16.42 -4.23
CA PRO A 75 14.17 16.69 -3.31
C PRO A 75 15.52 16.33 -3.96
N GLY A 76 16.36 17.34 -4.20
CA GLY A 76 17.69 17.16 -4.80
C GLY A 76 17.67 16.51 -6.19
N SER A 77 16.72 16.91 -7.05
CA SER A 77 16.58 16.46 -8.45
C SER A 77 16.15 15.00 -8.64
N LYS A 78 15.77 14.29 -7.57
CA LYS A 78 15.17 12.95 -7.67
C LYS A 78 13.66 13.02 -7.53
N ALA A 79 12.93 12.29 -8.36
CA ALA A 79 11.48 12.20 -8.26
C ALA A 79 11.08 11.56 -6.91
N GLY A 80 10.22 12.25 -6.17
CA GLY A 80 9.73 11.83 -4.88
C GLY A 80 8.31 12.34 -4.63
N PHE A 81 7.87 12.21 -3.40
CA PHE A 81 6.60 12.77 -2.94
C PHE A 81 6.70 13.19 -1.47
N MET A 82 5.69 13.92 -1.01
CA MET A 82 5.59 14.41 0.35
C MET A 82 4.43 13.74 1.06
N VAL A 83 4.69 13.34 2.30
CA VAL A 83 3.68 12.88 3.26
C VAL A 83 3.72 13.79 4.49
N GLN A 84 2.57 13.99 5.12
CA GLN A 84 2.46 14.91 6.24
C GLN A 84 1.71 14.26 7.42
N PHE A 85 2.28 14.43 8.61
CA PHE A 85 1.66 14.03 9.87
C PHE A 85 0.54 15.02 10.27
N PRO A 86 -0.39 14.62 11.15
CA PRO A 86 -1.44 15.51 11.65
C PRO A 86 -0.92 16.80 12.31
N ASN A 87 0.31 16.81 12.81
CA ASN A 87 0.97 17.99 13.38
C ASN A 87 1.69 18.89 12.35
N HIS A 88 1.42 18.70 11.06
CA HIS A 88 2.04 19.40 9.92
C HIS A 88 3.53 19.13 9.71
N TYR A 89 4.11 18.15 10.40
CA TYR A 89 5.47 17.70 10.09
C TYR A 89 5.48 16.96 8.75
N THR A 90 6.30 17.43 7.82
CA THR A 90 6.35 16.91 6.44
C THR A 90 7.62 16.10 6.21
N LEU A 91 7.45 14.92 5.61
CA LEU A 91 8.54 14.07 5.16
C LEU A 91 8.55 13.97 3.63
N TYR A 92 9.75 13.96 3.07
CA TYR A 92 10.02 13.75 1.65
C TYR A 92 10.46 12.31 1.45
N VAL A 93 9.72 11.57 0.63
CA VAL A 93 9.94 10.16 0.32
C VAL A 93 10.47 10.04 -1.10
N THR A 94 11.62 9.41 -1.27
CA THR A 94 12.31 9.25 -2.56
C THR A 94 12.74 7.79 -2.75
N PRO A 95 12.40 7.15 -3.87
CA PRO A 95 12.93 5.83 -4.18
C PRO A 95 14.46 5.79 -4.28
N LEU A 96 15.06 4.74 -3.75
CA LEU A 96 16.47 4.40 -3.88
C LEU A 96 16.58 2.89 -4.17
N GLY A 97 16.55 2.51 -5.44
CA GLY A 97 16.37 1.11 -5.82
C GLY A 97 14.98 0.61 -5.39
N ASN A 98 14.94 -0.49 -4.63
CA ASN A 98 13.71 -1.01 -4.01
C ASN A 98 13.50 -0.52 -2.57
N GLN A 99 14.27 0.46 -2.11
CA GLN A 99 14.14 1.10 -0.80
C GLN A 99 13.53 2.50 -0.92
N LEU A 100 13.12 3.07 0.21
CA LEU A 100 12.66 4.46 0.32
C LEU A 100 13.62 5.25 1.21
N GLN A 101 14.26 6.26 0.64
CA GLN A 101 14.91 7.30 1.44
C GLN A 101 13.85 8.30 1.90
N VAL A 102 13.78 8.51 3.21
CA VAL A 102 12.84 9.44 3.84
C VAL A 102 13.62 10.49 4.61
N VAL A 103 13.38 11.75 4.29
CA VAL A 103 14.04 12.89 4.92
C VAL A 103 13.04 13.96 5.32
N ASP A 104 13.37 14.76 6.32
CA ASP A 104 12.67 16.02 6.55
C ASP A 104 13.28 17.17 5.74
N GLU A 105 12.60 18.32 5.74
CA GLU A 105 13.04 19.52 5.03
C GLU A 105 14.45 19.96 5.44
N GLN A 106 14.74 19.89 6.75
CA GLN A 106 16.01 20.31 7.34
C GLN A 106 17.10 19.24 7.22
N LYS A 107 16.78 18.05 6.69
CA LYS A 107 17.66 16.87 6.59
C LYS A 107 18.22 16.38 7.93
N LYS A 108 17.60 16.75 9.06
CA LYS A 108 17.94 16.28 10.41
C LYS A 108 17.40 14.87 10.63
N TYR A 109 16.20 14.62 10.11
CA TYR A 109 15.67 13.27 9.99
C TYR A 109 16.08 12.71 8.62
N ARG A 110 16.76 11.56 8.63
CA ARG A 110 17.16 10.84 7.42
C ARG A 110 17.23 9.35 7.71
N LYS A 111 16.35 8.58 7.07
CA LYS A 111 16.31 7.12 7.18
C LYS A 111 16.09 6.48 5.81
N THR A 112 16.53 5.22 5.69
CA THR A 112 16.28 4.40 4.52
C THR A 112 15.44 3.22 4.96
N PHE A 113 14.23 3.10 4.43
CA PHE A 113 13.29 2.04 4.73
C PHE A 113 13.38 0.94 3.67
N SER A 114 13.46 -0.31 4.13
CA SER A 114 13.47 -1.50 3.27
C SER A 114 12.07 -2.09 3.20
N TRP A 115 11.76 -2.79 2.10
CA TRP A 115 10.51 -3.54 2.01
C TRP A 115 10.38 -4.52 3.18
N GLN A 116 9.19 -4.57 3.78
CA GLN A 116 8.84 -5.47 4.87
C GLN A 116 7.94 -6.58 4.35
N TYR A 117 8.42 -7.83 4.46
CA TYR A 117 7.61 -9.00 4.21
C TYR A 117 6.55 -9.17 5.30
N GLU A 118 5.29 -9.30 4.89
CA GLU A 118 4.12 -9.49 5.76
C GLU A 118 3.42 -10.81 5.42
N GLY A 119 4.07 -11.92 5.70
CA GLY A 119 3.52 -13.24 5.43
C GLY A 119 4.08 -14.31 6.38
N PRO A 120 3.70 -15.57 6.19
CA PRO A 120 4.14 -16.65 7.05
C PRO A 120 5.66 -16.80 7.02
N VAL A 121 6.27 -16.85 8.19
CA VAL A 121 7.71 -17.13 8.34
C VAL A 121 7.83 -18.57 8.83
N ASN A 122 8.52 -19.42 8.08
CA ASN A 122 8.67 -20.85 8.38
C ASN A 122 7.34 -21.58 8.64
N GLY A 123 6.29 -21.21 7.89
CA GLY A 123 4.95 -21.80 8.03
C GLY A 123 4.13 -21.28 9.21
N VAL A 124 4.62 -20.31 9.98
CA VAL A 124 3.90 -19.67 11.09
C VAL A 124 3.42 -18.28 10.68
N GLY A 125 2.11 -18.02 10.83
CA GLY A 125 1.45 -16.76 10.46
C GLY A 125 0.42 -16.92 9.35
N THR A 126 -0.32 -15.85 9.04
CA THR A 126 -1.28 -15.82 7.94
C THR A 126 -0.69 -15.11 6.73
N PHE A 127 -1.00 -15.60 5.54
CA PHE A 127 -0.62 -14.92 4.31
C PHE A 127 -1.37 -13.58 4.19
N CYS A 128 -0.66 -12.52 3.80
CA CYS A 128 -1.28 -11.25 3.47
C CYS A 128 -1.55 -11.18 1.96
N ASP A 129 -2.78 -11.49 1.55
CA ASP A 129 -3.18 -11.49 0.13
C ASP A 129 -3.03 -10.12 -0.55
N VAL A 130 -3.24 -9.06 0.22
CA VAL A 130 -3.17 -7.67 -0.25
C VAL A 130 -1.74 -7.12 -0.22
N CYS A 131 -0.80 -7.76 0.47
CA CYS A 131 0.56 -7.26 0.53
C CYS A 131 1.29 -7.47 -0.80
N ALA A 132 2.23 -6.57 -1.10
CA ALA A 132 3.20 -6.81 -2.15
C ALA A 132 3.96 -8.10 -1.87
N GLN A 133 4.05 -8.98 -2.87
CA GLN A 133 4.67 -10.30 -2.76
C GLN A 133 6.20 -10.21 -2.63
N ASP A 134 6.79 -9.18 -3.22
CA ASP A 134 8.21 -8.89 -3.14
C ASP A 134 8.48 -7.38 -3.17
N GLU A 135 9.74 -7.03 -2.94
CA GLU A 135 10.26 -5.66 -2.97
C GLU A 135 10.08 -4.94 -4.32
N LYS A 136 10.04 -5.69 -5.45
CA LYS A 136 9.86 -5.13 -6.79
C LYS A 136 8.40 -4.76 -7.03
N GLU A 137 7.47 -5.60 -6.59
CA GLU A 137 6.04 -5.28 -6.57
C GLU A 137 5.77 -4.07 -5.69
N ALA A 138 6.34 -4.05 -4.48
CA ALA A 138 6.21 -2.93 -3.56
C ALA A 138 6.67 -1.62 -4.23
N MET A 139 7.86 -1.63 -4.85
CA MET A 139 8.39 -0.44 -5.52
C MET A 139 7.56 -0.03 -6.74
N ARG A 140 7.03 -0.99 -7.50
CA ARG A 140 6.11 -0.73 -8.62
C ARG A 140 4.84 -0.03 -8.15
N LEU A 141 4.27 -0.41 -7.01
CA LEU A 141 3.11 0.30 -6.42
C LEU A 141 3.46 1.75 -6.08
N ILE A 142 4.61 2.00 -5.45
CA ILE A 142 5.09 3.36 -5.14
C ILE A 142 5.21 4.19 -6.42
N GLN A 143 5.92 3.66 -7.42
CA GLN A 143 6.14 4.36 -8.67
C GLN A 143 4.82 4.67 -9.40
N GLN A 144 3.91 3.70 -9.46
CA GLN A 144 2.68 3.84 -10.23
C GLN A 144 1.64 4.76 -9.59
N TYR A 145 1.54 4.79 -8.25
CA TYR A 145 0.42 5.46 -7.59
C TYR A 145 0.82 6.67 -6.75
N TYR A 146 2.11 6.82 -6.44
CA TYR A 146 2.61 7.93 -5.62
C TYR A 146 3.54 8.89 -6.39
N LEU A 147 4.14 8.42 -7.50
CA LEU A 147 5.05 9.25 -8.34
C LEU A 147 4.47 9.62 -9.71
N LYS A 148 3.69 8.74 -10.35
CA LYS A 148 2.96 9.07 -11.59
C LYS A 148 1.85 10.08 -11.37
#